data_AF-A0A7C0YKX4-F1
#
_entry.id   AF-A0A7C0YKX4-F1
#
_cell.length_a   1.000
_cell.length_b   1.000
_cell.length_c   1.000
_cell.angle_alpha   90.00
_cell.angle_beta   90.00
_cell.angle_gamma   90.00
#
_symmetry.space_group_name_H-M   'P 1'
#
loop_
_entity.id
_entity.type
_entity.pdbx_description
1 polymer ?
#
loop_
_entity_poly.entity_id
_entity_poly.type
_entity_poly.pdbx_seq_one_letter_code
_entity_poly.pdbx_strand_id
1 'polypeptide(L)'
;GEVTRPSDGEHPKKVAFLQCVCSRDSNTNIYCSRYCCMQAIKEAILLKEHDPDVDVTIFYIDIRAFGKGYEELYNRARDEFGVNFVKGRIAEIHEKDDKSLVTIGEDIVGGGVVESEFDLVVLSVGVTSNLLSEDIGIKPQVWRDNFIRAENPYVDAASTDIPGVFVAGCAESPKDIPDSVTQASAAAMQASIVLEEK
;
A
#
# COMPACT_ATOMS: atom_id res chain seq x y z
N GLY A 1 7.34 20.11 0.62
CA GLY A 1 8.20 19.04 1.16
C GLY A 1 9.11 18.61 0.04
N GLU A 2 10.39 18.40 0.33
CA GLU A 2 11.44 18.57 -0.66
C GLU A 2 12.02 17.19 -1.02
N VAL A 3 11.62 16.63 -2.17
CA VAL A 3 12.00 15.26 -2.57
C VAL A 3 13.40 15.27 -3.19
N THR A 4 14.33 14.58 -2.54
CA THR A 4 15.75 14.50 -2.92
C THR A 4 16.24 13.04 -2.87
N ARG A 5 17.32 12.75 -3.61
CA ARG A 5 17.98 11.45 -3.61
C ARG A 5 18.75 11.23 -2.31
N PRO A 6 18.62 10.08 -1.62
CA PRO A 6 19.38 9.80 -0.39
C PRO A 6 20.92 9.72 -0.58
N SER A 7 21.40 9.51 -1.81
CA SER A 7 22.81 9.35 -2.15
C SER A 7 23.61 10.65 -2.15
N ASP A 8 23.02 11.74 -2.65
CA ASP A 8 23.70 13.02 -2.92
C ASP A 8 22.88 14.26 -2.58
N GLY A 9 21.58 14.13 -2.27
CA GLY A 9 20.70 15.24 -1.94
C GLY A 9 20.14 15.99 -3.15
N GLU A 10 20.45 15.57 -4.38
CA GLU A 10 19.92 16.21 -5.60
C GLU A 10 18.45 15.85 -5.85
N HIS A 11 17.75 16.65 -6.65
CA HIS A 11 16.39 16.34 -7.08
C HIS A 11 16.39 15.23 -8.15
N PRO A 12 15.60 14.14 -7.97
CA PRO A 12 15.46 13.13 -9.02
C PRO A 12 14.65 13.69 -10.20
N LYS A 13 15.08 13.40 -11.43
CA LYS A 13 14.36 13.76 -12.65
C LYS A 13 13.61 12.58 -13.27
N LYS A 14 13.92 11.36 -12.86
CA LYS A 14 13.18 10.15 -13.25
C LYS A 14 12.95 9.20 -12.08
N VAL A 15 11.68 8.96 -11.73
CA VAL A 15 11.26 8.21 -10.54
C VAL A 15 10.41 6.99 -10.89
N ALA A 16 10.76 5.82 -10.34
CA ALA A 16 9.95 4.61 -10.43
C ALA A 16 9.20 4.33 -9.12
N PHE A 17 7.93 3.95 -9.19
CA PHE A 17 7.19 3.32 -8.09
C PHE A 17 6.99 1.83 -8.39
N LEU A 18 7.43 0.96 -7.49
CA LEU A 18 7.32 -0.49 -7.65
C LEU A 18 6.16 -1.01 -6.80
N GLN A 19 5.11 -1.50 -7.46
CA GLN A 19 3.93 -2.02 -6.77
C GLN A 19 4.11 -3.46 -6.28
N CYS A 20 3.34 -3.83 -5.26
CA CYS A 20 3.30 -5.18 -4.67
C CYS A 20 4.63 -5.63 -4.02
N VAL A 21 5.47 -4.69 -3.57
CA VAL A 21 6.65 -5.04 -2.75
C VAL A 21 6.18 -5.64 -1.42
N CYS A 22 6.61 -6.87 -1.13
CA CYS A 22 6.14 -7.66 0.02
C CYS A 22 4.60 -7.82 0.07
N SER A 23 3.94 -8.01 -1.06
CA SER A 23 2.50 -8.32 -1.17
C SER A 23 2.18 -9.08 -2.45
N ARG A 24 1.16 -9.94 -2.43
CA ARG A 24 0.81 -10.85 -3.54
C ARG A 24 2.00 -11.73 -3.96
N ASP A 25 2.77 -12.19 -2.99
CA ASP A 25 4.04 -12.90 -3.17
C ASP A 25 4.09 -14.15 -2.28
N SER A 26 4.39 -15.30 -2.87
CA SER A 26 4.49 -16.59 -2.17
C SER A 26 5.68 -16.70 -1.23
N ASN A 27 6.72 -15.89 -1.42
CA ASN A 27 7.94 -15.89 -0.59
C ASN A 27 7.81 -14.92 0.60
N THR A 28 6.81 -14.05 0.60
CA THR A 28 6.53 -13.11 1.71
C THR A 28 5.04 -13.14 2.09
N ASN A 29 4.25 -12.20 1.59
CA ASN A 29 2.84 -12.04 1.91
C ASN A 29 1.96 -12.36 0.70
N ILE A 30 1.18 -13.45 0.76
CA ILE A 30 0.28 -13.86 -0.33
C ILE A 30 -0.90 -12.91 -0.57
N TYR A 31 -1.24 -12.08 0.43
CA TYR A 31 -2.38 -11.16 0.40
C TYR A 31 -2.03 -9.82 -0.28
N CYS A 32 -3.06 -9.04 -0.59
CA CYS A 32 -2.91 -7.68 -1.11
C CYS A 32 -3.02 -6.67 0.02
N SER A 33 -2.07 -5.74 0.12
CA SER A 33 -2.09 -4.66 1.12
C SER A 33 -3.17 -3.57 0.91
N ARG A 34 -3.97 -3.66 -0.15
CA ARG A 34 -5.12 -2.78 -0.51
C ARG A 34 -4.82 -1.29 -0.74
N TYR A 35 -4.04 -0.59 0.10
CA TYR A 35 -3.80 0.85 -0.02
C TYR A 35 -2.69 1.24 -1.03
N CYS A 36 -1.72 0.35 -1.26
CA CYS A 36 -0.45 0.70 -1.93
C CYS A 36 -0.58 1.19 -3.38
N CYS A 37 -1.66 0.83 -4.10
CA CYS A 37 -1.96 1.38 -5.43
C CYS A 37 -2.31 2.88 -5.35
N MET A 38 -3.27 3.23 -4.49
CA MET A 38 -3.73 4.61 -4.37
C MET A 38 -2.70 5.52 -3.72
N GLN A 39 -1.92 5.00 -2.77
CA GLN A 39 -0.81 5.74 -2.18
C GLN A 39 0.26 6.08 -3.22
N ALA A 40 0.70 5.13 -4.07
CA ALA A 40 1.66 5.41 -5.14
C ALA A 40 1.12 6.43 -6.15
N ILE A 41 -0.14 6.30 -6.57
CA ILE A 41 -0.81 7.25 -7.48
C ILE A 41 -0.87 8.66 -6.87
N LYS A 42 -1.21 8.77 -5.57
CA LYS A 42 -1.27 10.05 -4.85
C LYS A 42 0.11 10.70 -4.72
N GLU A 43 1.15 9.95 -4.33
CA GLU A 43 2.51 10.49 -4.25
C GLU A 43 3.08 10.86 -5.63
N ALA A 44 2.74 10.12 -6.69
CA ALA A 44 3.12 10.46 -8.06
C ALA A 44 2.50 11.79 -8.54
N ILE A 45 1.21 12.02 -8.24
CA ILE A 45 0.56 13.33 -8.47
C ILE A 45 1.25 14.42 -7.67
N LEU A 46 1.47 14.22 -6.36
CA LEU A 46 2.11 15.23 -5.50
C LEU A 46 3.52 15.58 -5.97
N LEU A 47 4.29 14.60 -6.44
CA LEU A 47 5.61 14.80 -7.02
C LEU A 47 5.54 15.66 -8.30
N LYS A 48 4.61 15.36 -9.22
CA LYS A 48 4.32 16.16 -10.42
C LYS A 48 3.79 17.57 -10.10
N GLU A 49 3.07 17.75 -9.00
CA GLU A 49 2.61 19.07 -8.53
C GLU A 49 3.77 19.92 -7.97
N HIS A 50 4.85 19.31 -7.46
CA HIS A 50 6.05 20.00 -6.97
C HIS A 50 7.09 20.25 -8.07
N ASP A 51 7.29 19.28 -8.98
CA ASP A 51 8.19 19.38 -10.15
C ASP A 51 7.47 18.81 -11.39
N PRO A 52 6.86 19.66 -12.25
CA PRO A 52 6.13 19.18 -13.42
C PRO A 52 6.98 18.40 -14.44
N ASP A 53 8.30 18.66 -14.45
CA ASP A 53 9.25 18.10 -15.43
C ASP A 53 9.77 16.71 -15.04
N VAL A 54 9.51 16.24 -13.81
CA VAL A 54 9.94 14.90 -13.36
C VAL A 54 9.19 13.80 -14.12
N ASP A 55 9.90 12.84 -14.71
CA ASP A 55 9.29 11.64 -15.29
C ASP A 55 8.97 10.64 -14.16
N VAL A 56 7.73 10.16 -14.11
CA VAL A 56 7.24 9.27 -13.05
C VAL A 56 6.61 8.05 -13.70
N THR A 57 7.12 6.86 -13.36
CA THR A 57 6.63 5.56 -13.86
C THR A 57 6.18 4.68 -12.70
N ILE A 58 4.99 4.09 -12.81
CA ILE A 58 4.45 3.12 -11.85
C ILE A 58 4.44 1.73 -12.51
N PHE A 59 5.21 0.79 -11.99
CA PHE A 59 5.26 -0.61 -12.43
C PHE A 59 4.27 -1.46 -11.63
N TYR A 60 3.30 -2.09 -12.28
CA TYR A 60 2.17 -2.73 -11.60
C TYR A 60 1.70 -4.05 -12.23
N ILE A 61 1.19 -4.96 -11.40
CA ILE A 61 0.47 -6.17 -11.87
C ILE A 61 -0.99 -5.81 -12.22
N ASP A 62 -1.72 -5.25 -11.25
CA ASP A 62 -3.07 -4.69 -11.44
C ASP A 62 -3.19 -3.39 -10.62
N ILE A 63 -3.76 -2.34 -11.19
CA ILE A 63 -4.19 -1.16 -10.42
C ILE A 63 -5.49 -1.52 -9.69
N ARG A 64 -5.51 -1.32 -8.36
CA ARG A 64 -6.65 -1.65 -7.50
C ARG A 64 -7.31 -0.38 -6.96
N ALA A 65 -7.94 0.36 -7.87
CA ALA A 65 -8.64 1.61 -7.60
C ALA A 65 -10.13 1.38 -7.21
N PHE A 66 -10.37 0.62 -6.13
CA PHE A 66 -11.71 0.08 -5.81
C PHE A 66 -12.63 1.00 -5.00
N GLY A 67 -12.12 2.11 -4.44
CA GLY A 67 -12.88 3.05 -3.62
C GLY A 67 -13.61 4.12 -4.44
N LYS A 68 -14.54 4.84 -3.81
CA LYS A 68 -15.24 5.97 -4.45
C LYS A 68 -14.23 7.07 -4.82
N GLY A 69 -14.19 7.48 -6.09
CA GLY A 69 -13.25 8.49 -6.58
C GLY A 69 -11.86 7.94 -6.92
N TYR A 70 -11.59 6.64 -6.74
CA TYR A 70 -10.25 6.09 -6.88
C TYR A 70 -9.88 5.86 -8.35
N GLU A 71 -10.83 5.38 -9.15
CA GLU A 71 -10.66 5.23 -10.60
C GLU A 71 -10.50 6.61 -11.26
N GLU A 72 -11.25 7.60 -10.80
CA GLU A 72 -11.13 8.99 -11.22
C GLU A 72 -9.75 9.58 -10.87
N LEU A 73 -9.21 9.27 -9.69
CA LEU A 73 -7.84 9.69 -9.30
C LEU A 73 -6.75 8.98 -10.12
N TYR A 74 -6.95 7.71 -10.47
CA TYR A 74 -6.06 6.97 -11.37
C TYR A 74 -6.05 7.57 -12.78
N ASN A 75 -7.23 7.82 -13.36
CA ASN A 75 -7.34 8.46 -14.67
C ASN A 75 -6.75 9.89 -14.65
N ARG A 76 -7.00 10.67 -13.59
CA ARG A 76 -6.36 11.98 -13.38
C ARG A 76 -4.82 11.91 -13.37
N ALA A 77 -4.23 10.93 -12.67
CA ALA A 77 -2.77 10.75 -12.67
C ALA A 77 -2.22 10.47 -14.08
N ARG A 78 -2.90 9.63 -14.86
CA ARG A 78 -2.50 9.29 -16.23
C ARG A 78 -2.71 10.46 -17.21
N ASP A 79 -3.90 11.04 -17.22
CA ASP A 79 -4.38 11.92 -18.29
C ASP A 79 -4.08 13.41 -18.03
N GLU A 80 -4.07 13.86 -16.77
CA GLU A 80 -3.76 15.26 -16.41
C GLU A 80 -2.30 15.45 -16.01
N PHE A 81 -1.70 14.49 -15.28
CA PHE A 81 -0.33 14.60 -14.76
C PHE A 81 0.73 13.85 -15.57
N GLY A 82 0.33 13.07 -16.58
CA GLY A 82 1.27 12.32 -17.41
C GLY A 82 2.10 11.30 -16.64
N VAL A 83 1.53 10.67 -15.61
CA VAL A 83 2.17 9.55 -14.90
C VAL A 83 2.14 8.32 -15.81
N ASN A 84 3.32 7.74 -16.04
CA ASN A 84 3.47 6.55 -16.86
C ASN A 84 3.07 5.29 -16.06
N PHE A 85 2.30 4.39 -16.69
CA PHE A 85 1.83 3.15 -16.06
C PHE A 85 2.30 1.95 -16.89
N VAL A 86 3.27 1.19 -16.39
CA VAL A 86 3.82 0.00 -17.06
C VAL A 86 3.27 -1.25 -16.40
N LYS A 87 2.53 -2.07 -17.17
CA LYS A 87 1.98 -3.32 -16.66
C LYS A 87 3.05 -4.39 -16.65
N GLY A 88 3.59 -4.64 -15.46
CA GLY A 88 4.83 -5.38 -15.28
C GLY A 88 5.19 -5.57 -13.82
N ARG A 89 6.02 -6.57 -13.55
CA ARG A 89 6.68 -6.73 -12.25
C ARG A 89 8.19 -6.61 -12.45
N ILE A 90 8.81 -5.70 -11.71
CA ILE A 90 10.26 -5.63 -11.59
C ILE A 90 10.76 -6.83 -10.80
N ALA A 91 11.76 -7.52 -11.35
CA ALA A 91 12.42 -8.66 -10.73
C ALA A 91 13.62 -8.21 -9.90
N GLU A 92 14.47 -7.33 -10.46
CA GLU A 92 15.74 -6.93 -9.87
C GLU A 92 16.00 -5.42 -10.01
N ILE A 93 16.82 -4.88 -9.11
CA ILE A 93 17.30 -3.49 -9.14
C ILE A 93 18.83 -3.54 -8.96
N HIS A 94 19.56 -2.85 -9.83
CA HIS A 94 21.01 -2.71 -9.73
C HIS A 94 21.39 -1.24 -9.61
N GLU A 95 22.33 -0.92 -8.71
CA GLU A 95 22.96 0.40 -8.63
C GLU A 95 24.21 0.42 -9.53
N LYS A 96 24.35 1.47 -10.34
CA LYS A 96 25.55 1.73 -11.14
C LYS A 96 26.62 2.53 -10.38
N ASP A 97 27.83 2.59 -10.93
CA ASP A 97 28.94 3.40 -10.38
C ASP A 97 28.59 4.89 -10.22
N ASP A 98 27.73 5.44 -11.08
CA ASP A 98 27.23 6.83 -11.06
C ASP A 98 26.01 7.05 -10.15
N LYS A 99 25.61 6.02 -9.39
CA LYS A 99 24.44 5.98 -8.49
C LYS A 99 23.07 6.01 -9.17
N SER A 100 22.99 5.83 -10.48
CA SER A 100 21.70 5.54 -11.12
C SER A 100 21.21 4.12 -10.78
N LEU A 101 19.89 3.94 -10.82
CA LEU A 101 19.22 2.69 -10.49
C LEU A 101 18.62 2.07 -11.76
N VAL A 102 19.08 0.88 -12.14
CA VAL A 102 18.51 0.10 -13.25
C VAL A 102 17.51 -0.90 -12.69
N THR A 103 16.25 -0.76 -13.05
CA THR A 103 15.21 -1.76 -12.79
C THR A 103 15.11 -2.73 -13.97
N ILE A 104 15.14 -4.03 -13.70
CA ILE A 104 14.93 -5.09 -14.70
C ILE A 104 13.60 -5.79 -14.39
N GLY A 105 12.69 -5.85 -15.36
CA GLY A 105 11.37 -6.46 -15.17
C GLY A 105 10.69 -6.87 -16.47
N GLU A 106 9.49 -7.42 -16.35
CA GLU A 106 8.64 -7.76 -17.49
C GLU A 106 7.76 -6.57 -17.89
N ASP A 107 7.63 -6.28 -19.19
CA ASP A 107 6.48 -5.54 -19.73
C ASP A 107 5.54 -6.52 -20.41
N ILE A 108 4.36 -6.69 -19.82
CA ILE A 108 3.33 -7.65 -20.25
C ILE A 108 2.58 -7.14 -21.50
N VAL A 109 2.58 -5.82 -21.75
CA VAL A 109 1.86 -5.19 -22.87
C VAL A 109 2.78 -5.03 -24.09
N GLY A 110 4.00 -4.53 -23.88
CA GLY A 110 5.02 -4.46 -24.93
C GLY A 110 5.60 -5.84 -25.29
N GLY A 111 5.64 -6.76 -24.33
CA GLY A 111 6.11 -8.13 -24.49
C GLY A 111 7.63 -8.25 -24.36
N GLY A 112 8.10 -8.68 -23.18
CA GLY A 112 9.50 -9.06 -22.95
C GLY A 112 10.09 -8.45 -21.69
N VAL A 113 11.42 -8.50 -21.61
CA VAL A 113 12.18 -7.86 -20.52
C VAL A 113 12.43 -6.40 -20.87
N VAL A 114 12.05 -5.51 -19.95
CA VAL A 114 12.38 -4.08 -19.98
C VAL A 114 13.44 -3.80 -18.92
N GLU A 115 14.54 -3.20 -19.36
CA GLU A 115 15.50 -2.52 -18.51
C GLU A 115 15.17 -1.02 -18.54
N SER A 116 15.20 -0.37 -17.39
CA SER A 116 14.94 1.07 -17.31
C SER A 116 15.73 1.71 -16.18
N GLU A 117 16.35 2.84 -16.50
CA GLU A 117 17.18 3.62 -15.61
C GLU A 117 16.40 4.74 -14.94
N PHE A 118 16.64 4.94 -13.65
CA PHE A 118 15.93 5.88 -12.76
C PHE A 118 16.90 6.56 -11.79
N ASP A 119 16.57 7.78 -11.38
CA ASP A 119 17.27 8.55 -10.35
C ASP A 119 16.87 8.15 -8.93
N LEU A 120 15.62 7.67 -8.78
CA LEU A 120 15.06 7.24 -7.51
C LEU A 120 14.05 6.11 -7.76
N VAL A 121 14.13 5.05 -6.95
CA VAL A 121 13.15 3.95 -6.96
C VAL A 121 12.43 3.93 -5.61
N VAL A 122 11.12 4.12 -5.65
CA VAL A 122 10.22 4.07 -4.49
C VAL A 122 9.57 2.69 -4.42
N LEU A 123 9.79 1.99 -3.31
CA LEU A 123 9.16 0.70 -3.05
C LEU A 123 7.78 0.94 -2.41
N SER A 124 6.70 0.54 -3.08
CA SER A 124 5.35 0.59 -2.50
C SER A 124 5.14 -0.64 -1.61
N VAL A 125 5.85 -0.65 -0.48
CA VAL A 125 5.89 -1.74 0.51
C VAL A 125 4.50 -1.99 1.08
N GLY A 126 4.16 -3.28 1.23
CA GLY A 126 2.92 -3.73 1.86
C GLY A 126 2.90 -3.57 3.39
N VAL A 127 1.70 -3.64 3.97
CA VAL A 127 1.50 -3.67 5.42
C VAL A 127 1.53 -5.10 5.93
N THR A 128 2.12 -5.31 7.11
CA THR A 128 2.09 -6.55 7.86
C THR A 128 1.34 -6.37 9.18
N SER A 129 0.90 -7.47 9.78
CA SER A 129 0.29 -7.46 11.11
C SER A 129 1.27 -6.95 12.17
N ASN A 130 0.86 -5.97 12.97
CA ASN A 130 1.56 -5.64 14.21
C ASN A 130 0.90 -6.40 15.36
N LEU A 131 1.49 -7.53 15.77
CA LEU A 131 0.96 -8.35 16.86
C LEU A 131 1.02 -7.59 18.19
N LEU A 132 0.00 -7.79 19.03
CA LEU A 132 -0.04 -7.24 20.40
C LEU A 132 1.15 -7.75 21.22
N SER A 133 1.76 -6.89 22.04
CA SER A 133 2.82 -7.33 22.98
C SER A 133 2.26 -8.41 23.91
N GLU A 134 3.08 -9.42 24.21
CA GLU A 134 2.71 -10.47 25.15
C GLU A 134 2.36 -9.92 26.55
N ASP A 135 2.97 -8.80 26.93
CA ASP A 135 2.74 -8.09 28.20
C ASP A 135 1.30 -7.59 28.37
N ILE A 136 0.55 -7.42 27.29
CA ILE A 136 -0.85 -6.97 27.33
C ILE A 136 -1.77 -8.08 27.87
N GLY A 137 -1.36 -9.35 27.77
CA GLY A 137 -2.14 -10.51 28.24
C GLY A 137 -3.40 -10.82 27.43
N ILE A 138 -3.77 -9.98 26.46
CA ILE A 138 -4.93 -10.16 25.56
C ILE A 138 -4.42 -10.78 24.25
N LYS A 139 -4.90 -11.99 23.93
CA LYS A 139 -4.47 -12.77 22.75
C LYS A 139 -5.68 -13.21 21.92
N PRO A 140 -6.29 -12.31 21.12
CA PRO A 140 -7.40 -12.67 20.24
C PRO A 140 -6.92 -13.61 19.14
N GLN A 141 -7.83 -14.37 18.54
CA GLN A 141 -7.50 -15.18 17.37
C GLN A 141 -7.05 -14.30 16.19
N VAL A 142 -6.18 -14.86 15.36
CA VAL A 142 -5.66 -14.21 14.15
C VAL A 142 -6.00 -15.01 12.89
N TRP A 143 -6.06 -14.33 11.76
CA TRP A 143 -6.12 -14.94 10.44
C TRP A 143 -4.76 -15.56 10.04
N ARG A 144 -4.71 -16.25 8.89
CA ARG A 144 -3.46 -16.89 8.38
C ARG A 144 -2.36 -15.89 8.00
N ASP A 145 -2.73 -14.63 7.82
CA ASP A 145 -1.85 -13.48 7.57
C ASP A 145 -1.51 -12.71 8.86
N ASN A 146 -1.81 -13.29 10.02
CA ASN A 146 -1.51 -12.82 11.38
C ASN A 146 -2.22 -11.52 11.82
N PHE A 147 -3.13 -10.97 11.02
CA PHE A 147 -4.00 -9.88 11.47
C PHE A 147 -5.08 -10.41 12.44
N ILE A 148 -5.54 -9.56 13.36
CA ILE A 148 -6.53 -9.91 14.38
C ILE A 148 -7.86 -10.26 13.70
N ARG A 149 -8.41 -11.42 14.01
CA ARG A 149 -9.65 -11.90 13.40
C ARG A 149 -10.87 -11.29 14.09
N ALA A 150 -11.69 -10.56 13.33
CA ALA A 150 -13.06 -10.24 13.74
C ALA A 150 -13.92 -11.51 13.77
N GLU A 151 -14.86 -11.59 14.73
CA GLU A 151 -15.66 -12.78 15.02
C GLU A 151 -16.45 -13.26 13.79
N ASN A 152 -17.10 -12.35 13.07
CA ASN A 152 -17.82 -12.67 11.83
C ASN A 152 -17.72 -11.52 10.81
N PRO A 153 -16.86 -11.61 9.78
CA PRO A 153 -16.60 -10.49 8.85
C PRO A 153 -17.81 -10.03 8.02
N TYR A 154 -18.95 -10.75 8.07
CA TYR A 154 -20.19 -10.39 7.37
C TYR A 154 -21.26 -9.76 8.28
N VAL A 155 -21.14 -9.92 9.61
CA VAL A 155 -22.19 -9.53 10.59
C VAL A 155 -21.60 -8.66 11.69
N ASP A 156 -20.42 -9.01 12.20
CA ASP A 156 -19.66 -8.24 13.17
C ASP A 156 -18.16 -8.24 12.80
N ALA A 157 -17.77 -7.19 12.08
CA ALA A 157 -16.40 -6.94 11.67
C ALA A 157 -15.57 -6.16 12.71
N ALA A 158 -16.06 -6.04 13.96
CA ALA A 158 -15.42 -5.25 15.02
C ALA A 158 -15.20 -6.02 16.33
N SER A 159 -16.06 -6.97 16.69
CA SER A 159 -15.85 -7.86 17.85
C SER A 159 -14.77 -8.90 17.59
N THR A 160 -14.00 -9.27 18.61
CA THR A 160 -13.08 -10.41 18.57
C THR A 160 -13.70 -11.64 19.24
N ASP A 161 -12.99 -12.77 19.28
CA ASP A 161 -13.41 -13.96 20.03
C ASP A 161 -13.31 -13.81 21.57
N ILE A 162 -12.81 -12.68 22.07
CA ILE A 162 -12.72 -12.37 23.50
C ILE A 162 -13.81 -11.35 23.87
N PRO A 163 -14.77 -11.68 24.76
CA PRO A 163 -15.83 -10.76 25.16
C PRO A 163 -15.29 -9.44 25.73
N GLY A 164 -15.81 -8.32 25.21
CA GLY A 164 -15.37 -6.97 25.59
C GLY A 164 -14.06 -6.50 24.94
N VAL A 165 -13.47 -7.29 24.04
CA VAL A 165 -12.29 -6.91 23.23
C VAL A 165 -12.72 -6.74 21.77
N PHE A 166 -12.40 -5.57 21.22
CA PHE A 166 -12.78 -5.16 19.88
C PHE A 166 -11.53 -4.82 19.04
N VAL A 167 -11.67 -4.86 17.72
CA VAL A 167 -10.62 -4.57 16.76
C VAL A 167 -11.09 -3.50 15.76
N ALA A 168 -10.17 -2.62 15.35
CA ALA A 168 -10.42 -1.59 14.35
C ALA A 168 -9.16 -1.26 13.54
N GLY A 169 -9.36 -0.73 12.33
CA GLY A 169 -8.27 -0.26 11.48
C GLY A 169 -7.38 -1.38 10.95
N CYS A 170 -6.13 -1.04 10.63
CA CYS A 170 -5.15 -1.97 10.07
C CYS A 170 -4.73 -3.12 11.00
N ALA A 171 -5.22 -3.18 12.25
CA ALA A 171 -5.01 -4.33 13.13
C ALA A 171 -5.80 -5.58 12.69
N GLU A 172 -6.98 -5.40 12.06
CA GLU A 172 -7.84 -6.52 11.62
C GLU A 172 -7.50 -7.03 10.20
N SER A 173 -7.09 -6.14 9.31
CA SER A 173 -6.69 -6.47 7.93
C SER A 173 -6.13 -5.21 7.24
N PRO A 174 -5.38 -5.34 6.14
CA PRO A 174 -4.98 -4.19 5.31
C PRO A 174 -6.19 -3.39 4.82
N LYS A 175 -6.19 -2.08 5.05
CA LYS A 175 -7.28 -1.18 4.63
C LYS A 175 -6.81 0.27 4.53
N ASP A 176 -7.65 1.13 3.97
CA ASP A 176 -7.40 2.58 3.88
C ASP A 176 -8.01 3.34 5.07
N ILE A 177 -7.90 4.67 5.04
CA ILE A 177 -8.38 5.55 6.12
C ILE A 177 -9.92 5.53 6.22
N PRO A 178 -10.71 5.69 5.14
CA PRO A 178 -12.18 5.57 5.21
C PRO A 178 -12.67 4.25 5.82
N ASP A 179 -12.13 3.11 5.39
CA ASP A 179 -12.48 1.80 5.96
C ASP A 179 -12.11 1.73 7.45
N SER A 180 -10.93 2.25 7.81
CA SER A 180 -10.45 2.24 9.20
C SER A 180 -11.33 3.07 10.13
N VAL A 181 -11.75 4.27 9.71
CA VAL A 181 -12.63 5.15 10.48
C VAL A 181 -14.04 4.54 10.62
N THR A 182 -14.52 3.88 9.57
CA THR A 182 -15.81 3.17 9.59
C THR A 182 -15.77 2.01 10.59
N GLN A 183 -14.73 1.18 10.56
CA GLN A 183 -14.56 0.06 11.50
C GLN A 183 -14.35 0.53 12.94
N ALA A 184 -13.61 1.63 13.16
CA ALA A 184 -13.46 2.24 14.49
C ALA A 184 -14.79 2.73 15.06
N SER A 185 -15.67 3.27 14.21
CA SER A 185 -17.02 3.68 14.62
C SER A 185 -17.88 2.48 15.02
N ALA A 186 -17.79 1.36 14.29
CA ALA A 186 -18.45 0.11 14.63
C ALA A 186 -17.93 -0.49 15.96
N ALA A 187 -16.62 -0.50 16.17
CA ALA A 187 -16.01 -0.97 17.42
C ALA A 187 -16.44 -0.10 18.63
N ALA A 188 -16.53 1.22 18.47
CA ALA A 188 -17.03 2.12 19.50
C ALA A 188 -18.52 1.86 19.84
N MET A 189 -19.35 1.55 18.83
CA MET A 189 -20.74 1.15 19.03
C MET A 189 -20.84 -0.16 19.83
N GLN A 190 -20.11 -1.20 19.43
CA GLN A 190 -20.12 -2.49 20.15
C GLN A 190 -19.63 -2.37 21.59
N ALA A 191 -18.55 -1.60 21.81
CA ALA A 191 -18.07 -1.29 23.15
C ALA A 191 -19.11 -0.55 23.99
N SER A 192 -19.91 0.34 23.39
CA SER A 192 -20.96 1.08 24.10
C SER A 192 -22.08 0.19 24.61
N ILE A 193 -22.48 -0.85 23.85
CA ILE A 193 -23.48 -1.83 24.28
C ILE A 193 -22.99 -2.57 25.54
N VAL A 194 -21.75 -3.05 25.54
CA VAL A 194 -21.14 -3.74 26.70
C VAL A 194 -20.95 -2.82 27.92
N LEU A 195 -20.91 -1.50 27.72
CA LEU A 195 -20.87 -0.51 28.79
C LEU A 195 -22.27 -0.18 29.35
N GLU A 196 -23.33 -0.30 28.55
CA GLU A 196 -24.73 -0.06 28.97
C GLU A 196 -25.31 -1.25 29.76
N GLU A 197 -24.83 -2.48 29.53
CA GLU A 197 -25.23 -3.69 30.27
C GLU A 197 -24.64 -3.81 31.70
N LYS A 198 -24.02 -2.74 32.24
CA LYS A 198 -23.34 -2.71 33.55
C LYS A 198 -23.92 -1.69 34.53
#